data_AF-A0A2P6SJ10-F1
#
_entry.id   AF-A0A2P6SJ10-F1
#
_cell.length_a   1.000
_cell.length_b   1.000
_cell.length_c   1.000
_cell.angle_alpha   90.00
_cell.angle_beta   90.00
_cell.angle_gamma   90.00
#
_symmetry.space_group_name_H-M   'P 1'
#
loop_
_entity.id
_entity.type
_entity.pdbx_description
1 polymer ?
#
loop_
_entity_poly.entity_id
_entity_poly.type
_entity_poly.pdbx_seq_one_letter_code
_entity_poly.pdbx_strand_id
1 'polypeptide(L)'
;MIGISSRPTKQKDKSFNTHFLVLLSHHEKIGTKTIKTEPCSSVSDALKPQMASNNVKNAVVAFLAPLPSILFYLTFLHNHQTSSSPEALSPIWAWCYHHPLLLANAVFFFNVNVLFWVISQVLSSHWMIDLYWTVIPVMLVHYYRTHPLADFNWWRSTIGVVLTWVWSVRLTHNYFRRENWQWGAREDWRFTDMNSQYGKQWWWISFFAVYLSQQVFLIGICLPLYVIHSVNVPLNMWDFVAIIVCISGIVVAYIADTQLHEFVSRNNEFKQLGKPVVPNLDEGLWRYSRHPNYFGEQLWWWGLVVFAWNLGQGWTFVGSFVNTMCLAYVTTLVEKRMLKQDFRAEAYRQYQKTTSVWIPWFKSSATGEKDKKA
;
A
#
# COMPACT_ATOMS: atom_id res chain seq x y z
N MET A 1 36.80 60.24 -10.30
CA MET A 1 36.23 58.89 -10.37
C MET A 1 34.90 58.93 -9.63
N ILE A 2 33.81 59.08 -10.39
CA ILE A 2 32.49 59.49 -9.91
C ILE A 2 31.64 58.23 -9.72
N GLY A 3 30.92 58.14 -8.60
CA GLY A 3 30.08 57.01 -8.23
C GLY A 3 28.58 57.22 -8.40
N ILE A 4 27.85 56.22 -7.89
CA ILE A 4 26.49 56.26 -7.31
C ILE A 4 25.29 56.35 -8.29
N SER A 5 24.44 55.32 -8.19
CA SER A 5 22.96 55.28 -8.18
C SER A 5 22.15 56.04 -9.24
N SER A 6 21.20 55.33 -9.89
CA SER A 6 19.75 55.52 -9.65
C SER A 6 18.89 54.83 -10.72
N ARG A 7 17.80 54.17 -10.30
CA ARG A 7 16.60 53.96 -11.12
C ARG A 7 15.74 55.24 -11.04
N PRO A 8 14.86 55.49 -12.04
CA PRO A 8 13.44 55.33 -11.76
C PRO A 8 12.60 54.78 -12.95
N THR A 9 11.29 54.84 -12.76
CA THR A 9 10.17 54.00 -13.21
C THR A 9 9.41 54.45 -14.47
N LYS A 10 8.49 53.55 -14.91
CA LYS A 10 7.22 53.71 -15.66
C LYS A 10 7.23 53.27 -17.13
N GLN A 11 6.60 52.14 -17.48
CA GLN A 11 5.14 51.88 -17.67
C GLN A 11 4.70 52.15 -19.11
N LYS A 12 4.31 51.08 -19.82
CA LYS A 12 3.29 51.13 -20.88
C LYS A 12 2.62 49.77 -21.05
N ASP A 13 1.31 49.80 -20.81
CA ASP A 13 0.29 48.80 -21.10
C ASP A 13 0.18 48.47 -22.60
N LYS A 14 -0.23 47.22 -22.88
CA LYS A 14 -1.45 46.85 -23.64
C LYS A 14 -1.44 45.32 -23.83
N SER A 15 -2.26 44.60 -23.07
CA SER A 15 -3.63 44.17 -23.44
C SER A 15 -3.62 42.87 -24.24
N PHE A 16 -4.17 41.78 -23.66
CA PHE A 16 -5.28 41.04 -24.28
C PHE A 16 -5.94 40.05 -23.29
N ASN A 17 -7.20 40.37 -22.94
CA ASN A 17 -8.35 39.55 -22.51
C ASN A 17 -8.19 38.56 -21.34
N THR A 18 -8.76 38.79 -20.15
CA THR A 18 -10.15 39.15 -19.76
C THR A 18 -11.16 38.04 -20.04
N HIS A 19 -11.20 37.02 -19.17
CA HIS A 19 -12.37 36.16 -18.89
C HIS A 19 -12.20 35.47 -17.51
N PHE A 20 -12.11 36.25 -16.41
CA PHE A 20 -12.03 35.64 -15.06
C PHE A 20 -12.70 36.44 -13.92
N LEU A 21 -13.61 37.37 -14.21
CA LEU A 21 -14.28 38.18 -13.17
C LEU A 21 -15.75 38.50 -13.51
N VAL A 22 -16.62 37.48 -13.59
CA VAL A 22 -18.11 37.65 -13.61
C VAL A 22 -18.85 36.59 -12.77
N LEU A 23 -18.23 35.91 -11.80
CA LEU A 23 -18.97 34.97 -10.92
C LEU A 23 -18.67 35.17 -9.43
N LEU A 24 -18.95 36.39 -8.96
CA LEU A 24 -19.39 36.65 -7.58
C LEU A 24 -20.73 37.39 -7.69
N SER A 25 -21.70 37.03 -6.83
CA SER A 25 -23.01 37.69 -6.62
C SER A 25 -24.24 37.01 -7.23
N HIS A 26 -24.56 35.79 -6.78
CA HIS A 26 -25.96 35.34 -6.64
C HIS A 26 -26.04 34.24 -5.59
N HIS A 27 -26.36 34.61 -4.34
CA HIS A 27 -27.19 33.81 -3.43
C HIS A 27 -27.42 34.60 -2.13
N GLU A 28 -28.39 35.51 -2.18
CA GLU A 28 -29.07 36.03 -0.99
C GLU A 28 -30.50 35.47 -0.99
N LYS A 29 -31.01 35.17 0.21
CA LYS A 29 -32.37 34.70 0.58
C LYS A 29 -32.64 33.20 0.48
N ILE A 30 -32.28 32.47 1.54
CA ILE A 30 -33.05 31.29 1.97
C ILE A 30 -33.75 31.70 3.28
N GLY A 31 -35.09 31.69 3.22
CA GLY A 31 -35.95 32.03 4.34
C GLY A 31 -35.78 31.09 5.52
N THR A 32 -35.97 31.65 6.70
CA THR A 32 -36.18 30.96 7.97
C THR A 32 -37.33 29.96 7.87
N LYS A 33 -36.99 28.69 7.61
CA LYS A 33 -37.86 27.56 7.95
C LYS A 33 -37.38 26.98 9.27
N THR A 34 -38.25 27.06 10.27
CA THR A 34 -38.16 26.36 11.55
C THR A 34 -37.88 24.88 11.29
N ILE A 35 -36.66 24.44 11.57
CA ILE A 35 -36.31 23.01 11.58
C ILE A 35 -36.93 22.44 12.85
N LYS A 36 -38.05 21.74 12.69
CA LYS A 36 -38.50 20.79 13.72
C LYS A 36 -37.41 19.72 13.83
N THR A 37 -36.74 19.68 14.98
CA THR A 37 -35.82 18.60 15.34
C THR A 37 -36.63 17.32 15.53
N GLU A 38 -36.64 16.46 14.51
CA GLU A 38 -37.01 15.05 14.68
C GLU A 38 -35.87 14.32 15.42
N PRO A 39 -36.17 13.33 16.27
CA PRO A 39 -35.16 12.65 17.07
C PRO A 39 -34.18 11.87 16.20
N CYS A 40 -32.88 12.09 16.45
CA CYS A 40 -31.71 11.55 15.73
C CYS A 40 -31.58 9.99 15.75
N SER A 41 -32.53 9.27 16.36
CA SER A 41 -32.50 7.81 16.45
C SER A 41 -32.98 7.11 15.17
N SER A 42 -33.96 7.66 14.44
CA SER A 42 -34.61 6.96 13.31
C SER A 42 -33.73 6.85 12.06
N VAL A 43 -32.86 7.83 11.80
CA VAL A 43 -31.95 7.84 10.64
C VAL A 43 -30.76 6.90 10.84
N SER A 44 -30.26 6.81 12.07
CA SER A 44 -29.16 5.89 12.47
C SER A 44 -29.55 4.42 12.30
N ASP A 45 -30.78 4.08 12.66
CA ASP A 45 -31.26 2.69 12.59
C ASP A 45 -31.64 2.25 11.17
N ALA A 46 -31.99 3.17 10.27
CA ALA A 46 -32.20 2.88 8.85
C ALA A 46 -30.89 2.72 8.04
N LEU A 47 -29.78 3.32 8.50
CA LEU A 47 -28.46 3.23 7.86
C LEU A 47 -27.72 1.92 8.17
N LYS A 48 -27.95 1.31 9.35
CA LYS A 48 -27.28 0.07 9.77
C LYS A 48 -27.55 -1.13 8.83
N PRO A 49 -28.80 -1.41 8.39
CA PRO A 49 -29.09 -2.50 7.45
C PRO A 49 -28.40 -2.32 6.10
N GLN A 50 -28.37 -1.08 5.58
CA GLN A 50 -27.78 -0.77 4.27
C GLN A 50 -26.25 -0.89 4.30
N MET A 51 -25.61 -0.46 5.39
CA MET A 51 -24.17 -0.65 5.60
C MET A 51 -23.81 -2.14 5.75
N ALA A 52 -24.62 -2.91 6.49
CA ALA A 52 -24.43 -4.36 6.64
C ALA A 52 -24.58 -5.11 5.30
N SER A 53 -25.58 -4.74 4.49
CA SER A 53 -25.80 -5.33 3.15
C SER A 53 -24.63 -5.07 2.20
N ASN A 54 -24.08 -3.85 2.19
CA ASN A 54 -22.92 -3.51 1.37
C ASN A 54 -21.65 -4.23 1.84
N ASN A 55 -21.48 -4.39 3.15
CA ASN A 55 -20.35 -5.12 3.73
C ASN A 55 -20.33 -6.60 3.31
N VAL A 56 -21.49 -7.28 3.38
CA VAL A 56 -21.62 -8.68 2.94
C VAL A 56 -21.36 -8.81 1.44
N LYS A 57 -21.92 -7.92 0.62
CA LYS A 57 -21.67 -7.91 -0.83
C LYS A 57 -20.17 -7.79 -1.13
N ASN A 58 -19.48 -6.84 -0.50
CA ASN A 58 -18.05 -6.62 -0.70
C ASN A 58 -17.21 -7.83 -0.22
N ALA A 59 -17.58 -8.45 0.90
CA ALA A 59 -16.94 -9.68 1.36
C ALA A 59 -17.10 -10.81 0.35
N VAL A 60 -18.32 -11.04 -0.17
CA VAL A 60 -18.58 -12.06 -1.19
C VAL A 60 -17.71 -11.81 -2.44
N VAL A 61 -17.65 -10.56 -2.92
CA VAL A 61 -16.79 -10.20 -4.06
C VAL A 61 -15.32 -10.53 -3.77
N ALA A 62 -14.80 -10.17 -2.59
CA ALA A 62 -13.42 -10.48 -2.20
C ALA A 62 -13.13 -11.98 -2.05
N PHE A 63 -14.12 -12.81 -1.67
CA PHE A 63 -13.92 -14.25 -1.62
C PHE A 63 -14.01 -14.92 -3.00
N LEU A 64 -14.86 -14.41 -3.88
CA LEU A 64 -15.09 -15.01 -5.20
C LEU A 64 -14.04 -14.61 -6.23
N ALA A 65 -13.50 -13.40 -6.17
CA ALA A 65 -12.59 -12.89 -7.20
C ALA A 65 -11.29 -13.71 -7.41
N PRO A 66 -10.65 -14.34 -6.40
CA PRO A 66 -9.46 -15.16 -6.63
C PRO A 66 -9.79 -16.57 -7.14
N LEU A 67 -11.05 -17.03 -7.01
CA LEU A 67 -11.43 -18.42 -7.30
C LEU A 67 -11.12 -18.86 -8.74
N PRO A 68 -11.36 -18.07 -9.80
CA PRO A 68 -11.04 -18.50 -11.16
C PRO A 68 -9.56 -18.90 -11.33
N SER A 69 -8.65 -18.14 -10.72
CA SER A 69 -7.22 -18.44 -10.75
C SER A 69 -6.83 -19.64 -9.91
N ILE A 70 -7.44 -19.78 -8.73
CA ILE A 70 -7.22 -20.95 -7.86
C ILE A 70 -7.71 -22.22 -8.57
N LEU A 71 -8.93 -22.21 -9.12
CA LEU A 71 -9.52 -23.33 -9.84
C LEU A 71 -8.71 -23.68 -11.09
N PHE A 72 -8.25 -22.67 -11.85
CA PHE A 72 -7.38 -22.89 -13.00
C PHE A 72 -6.09 -23.61 -12.59
N TYR A 73 -5.42 -23.15 -11.53
CA TYR A 73 -4.18 -23.75 -11.06
C TYR A 73 -4.38 -25.16 -10.49
N LEU A 74 -5.46 -25.40 -9.74
CA LEU A 74 -5.81 -26.74 -9.26
C LEU A 74 -6.11 -27.71 -10.41
N THR A 75 -6.79 -27.22 -11.46
CA THR A 75 -7.06 -28.00 -12.67
C THR A 75 -5.75 -28.36 -13.38
N PHE A 76 -4.82 -27.40 -13.48
CA PHE A 76 -3.47 -27.66 -14.01
C PHE A 76 -2.74 -28.75 -13.20
N LEU A 77 -2.72 -28.63 -11.86
CA LEU A 77 -2.08 -29.63 -11.00
C LEU A 77 -2.71 -31.02 -11.15
N HIS A 78 -4.04 -31.09 -11.21
CA HIS A 78 -4.75 -32.35 -11.41
C HIS A 78 -4.37 -33.00 -12.75
N ASN A 79 -4.41 -32.25 -13.85
CA ASN A 79 -4.04 -32.75 -15.18
C ASN A 79 -2.57 -33.22 -15.22
N HIS A 80 -1.67 -32.51 -14.53
CA HIS A 80 -0.27 -32.92 -14.42
C HIS A 80 -0.12 -34.25 -13.67
N GLN A 81 -0.79 -34.41 -12.52
CA GLN A 81 -0.73 -35.63 -11.71
C GLN A 81 -1.33 -36.86 -12.40
N THR A 82 -2.35 -36.67 -13.24
CA THR A 82 -2.98 -37.78 -13.99
C THR A 82 -2.22 -38.17 -15.26
N SER A 83 -1.29 -37.31 -15.72
CA SER A 83 -0.53 -37.57 -16.94
C SER A 83 0.69 -38.45 -16.65
N SER A 84 0.90 -39.49 -17.46
CA SER A 84 2.00 -40.44 -17.29
C SER A 84 3.38 -39.83 -17.57
N SER A 85 3.46 -38.78 -18.39
CA SER A 85 4.67 -37.98 -18.61
C SER A 85 4.30 -36.52 -18.94
N PRO A 86 5.23 -35.55 -18.75
CA PRO A 86 5.00 -34.16 -19.18
C PRO A 86 4.71 -34.00 -20.68
N GLU A 87 5.17 -34.93 -21.52
CA GLU A 87 4.96 -34.90 -22.97
C GLU A 87 3.53 -35.30 -23.38
N ALA A 88 2.79 -35.97 -22.49
CA ALA A 88 1.39 -36.33 -22.70
C ALA A 88 0.42 -35.17 -22.41
N LEU A 89 0.93 -34.06 -21.88
CA LEU A 89 0.11 -32.89 -21.58
C LEU A 89 -0.36 -32.19 -22.86
N SER A 90 -1.60 -31.70 -22.83
CA SER A 90 -2.07 -30.78 -23.88
C SER A 90 -1.16 -29.54 -23.96
N PRO A 91 -1.07 -28.86 -25.13
CA PRO A 91 -0.14 -27.75 -25.32
C PRO A 91 -0.23 -26.65 -24.25
N ILE A 92 -1.45 -26.37 -23.75
CA ILE A 92 -1.65 -25.36 -22.72
C ILE A 92 -1.07 -25.79 -21.36
N TRP A 93 -1.24 -27.05 -20.96
CA TRP A 93 -0.69 -27.57 -19.71
C TRP A 93 0.82 -27.78 -19.78
N ALA A 94 1.35 -28.17 -20.94
CA ALA A 94 2.78 -28.21 -21.18
C ALA A 94 3.40 -26.81 -21.06
N TRP A 95 2.77 -25.78 -21.63
CA TRP A 95 3.22 -24.39 -21.47
C TRP A 95 3.20 -23.93 -20.01
N CYS A 96 2.12 -24.25 -19.27
CA CYS A 96 2.01 -23.98 -17.84
C CYS A 96 3.16 -24.62 -17.05
N TYR A 97 3.49 -25.89 -17.37
CA TYR A 97 4.58 -26.63 -16.73
C TYR A 97 5.95 -26.00 -17.01
N HIS A 98 6.25 -25.64 -18.26
CA HIS A 98 7.59 -25.13 -18.64
C HIS A 98 7.85 -23.67 -18.23
N HIS A 99 6.81 -22.88 -17.95
CA HIS A 99 6.96 -21.44 -17.72
C HIS A 99 6.32 -20.96 -16.41
N PRO A 100 6.83 -21.35 -15.23
CA PRO A 100 6.23 -21.01 -13.94
C PRO A 100 6.09 -19.51 -13.69
N LEU A 101 7.09 -18.71 -14.08
CA LEU A 101 7.03 -17.25 -13.92
C LEU A 101 6.05 -16.59 -14.89
N LEU A 102 5.97 -17.06 -16.14
CA LEU A 102 5.01 -16.52 -17.12
C LEU A 102 3.59 -16.92 -16.75
N LEU A 103 3.38 -18.13 -16.25
CA LEU A 103 2.09 -18.58 -15.73
C LEU A 103 1.64 -17.72 -14.55
N ALA A 104 2.51 -17.47 -13.57
CA ALA A 104 2.19 -16.57 -12.46
C ALA A 104 1.79 -15.16 -12.95
N ASN A 105 2.52 -14.61 -13.92
CA ASN A 105 2.19 -13.32 -14.55
C ASN A 105 0.86 -13.36 -15.31
N ALA A 106 0.58 -14.41 -16.07
CA ALA A 106 -0.67 -14.55 -16.82
C ALA A 106 -1.87 -14.65 -15.87
N VAL A 107 -1.78 -15.50 -14.85
CA VAL A 107 -2.82 -15.67 -13.84
C VAL A 107 -3.06 -14.37 -13.07
N PHE A 108 -1.98 -13.68 -12.67
CA PHE A 108 -2.08 -12.36 -12.05
C PHE A 108 -2.73 -11.35 -12.99
N PHE A 109 -2.31 -11.30 -14.26
CA PHE A 109 -2.83 -10.36 -15.25
C PHE A 109 -4.35 -10.52 -15.42
N PHE A 110 -4.83 -11.74 -15.61
CA PHE A 110 -6.26 -11.99 -15.78
C PHE A 110 -7.05 -11.72 -14.49
N ASN A 111 -6.52 -12.08 -13.31
CA ASN A 111 -7.24 -11.90 -12.06
C ASN A 111 -7.22 -10.45 -11.56
N VAL A 112 -6.03 -9.87 -11.45
CA VAL A 112 -5.86 -8.53 -10.89
C VAL A 112 -6.11 -7.48 -11.96
N ASN A 113 -5.42 -7.55 -13.11
CA ASN A 113 -5.54 -6.45 -14.07
C ASN A 113 -6.86 -6.45 -14.81
N VAL A 114 -7.39 -7.60 -15.19
CA VAL A 114 -8.64 -7.66 -15.94
C VAL A 114 -9.82 -7.75 -14.97
N LEU A 115 -9.89 -8.82 -14.16
CA LEU A 115 -11.05 -9.07 -13.32
C LEU A 115 -11.24 -8.01 -12.22
N PHE A 116 -10.21 -7.65 -11.44
CA PHE A 116 -10.40 -6.61 -10.41
C PHE A 116 -10.63 -5.23 -11.00
N TRP A 117 -10.09 -4.93 -12.18
CA TRP A 117 -10.39 -3.67 -12.88
C TRP A 117 -11.83 -3.64 -13.36
N VAL A 118 -12.35 -4.72 -13.95
CA VAL A 118 -13.77 -4.80 -14.31
C VAL A 118 -14.65 -4.64 -13.07
N ILE A 119 -14.32 -5.33 -11.98
CA ILE A 119 -15.05 -5.20 -10.71
C ILE A 119 -14.98 -3.75 -10.20
N SER A 120 -13.84 -3.07 -10.27
CA SER A 120 -13.72 -1.69 -9.82
C SER A 120 -14.50 -0.71 -10.69
N GLN A 121 -14.62 -0.95 -11.99
CA GLN A 121 -15.48 -0.15 -12.85
C GLN A 121 -16.95 -0.32 -12.45
N VAL A 122 -17.39 -1.54 -12.16
CA VAL A 122 -18.76 -1.83 -11.72
C VAL A 122 -19.06 -1.24 -10.33
N LEU A 123 -18.09 -1.34 -9.40
CA LEU A 123 -18.24 -0.84 -8.04
C LEU A 123 -17.88 0.65 -7.88
N SER A 124 -17.33 1.28 -8.92
CA SER A 124 -16.76 2.63 -8.87
C SER A 124 -15.76 2.85 -7.73
N SER A 125 -14.99 1.81 -7.39
CA SER A 125 -14.03 1.83 -6.28
C SER A 125 -12.93 0.80 -6.44
N HIS A 126 -11.70 1.17 -6.10
CA HIS A 126 -10.47 0.38 -6.25
C HIS A 126 -10.02 -0.27 -4.93
N TRP A 127 -10.90 -0.31 -3.92
CA TRP A 127 -10.58 -0.79 -2.57
C TRP A 127 -9.99 -2.21 -2.50
N MET A 128 -10.33 -3.07 -3.48
CA MET A 128 -9.83 -4.44 -3.53
C MET A 128 -8.30 -4.49 -3.61
N ILE A 129 -7.66 -3.56 -4.30
CA ILE A 129 -6.20 -3.55 -4.45
C ILE A 129 -5.50 -3.59 -3.08
N ASP A 130 -5.93 -2.74 -2.14
CA ASP A 130 -5.35 -2.66 -0.80
C ASP A 130 -5.49 -3.98 -0.02
N LEU A 131 -6.61 -4.69 -0.21
CA LEU A 131 -6.84 -5.98 0.44
C LEU A 131 -5.96 -7.08 -0.19
N TYR A 132 -5.92 -7.19 -1.51
CA TYR A 132 -5.19 -8.29 -2.16
C TYR A 132 -3.67 -8.14 -2.08
N TRP A 133 -3.19 -6.94 -1.79
CA TRP A 133 -1.82 -6.71 -1.35
C TRP A 133 -1.39 -7.61 -0.18
N THR A 134 -2.32 -8.01 0.69
CA THR A 134 -2.04 -8.90 1.82
C THR A 134 -2.14 -10.38 1.44
N VAL A 135 -2.95 -10.72 0.44
CA VAL A 135 -3.29 -12.10 0.06
C VAL A 135 -2.39 -12.66 -1.04
N ILE A 136 -2.04 -11.85 -2.03
CA ILE A 136 -1.31 -12.30 -3.23
C ILE A 136 0.05 -12.94 -2.89
N PRO A 137 0.89 -12.39 -1.99
CA PRO A 137 2.16 -13.04 -1.64
C PRO A 137 1.98 -14.44 -1.06
N VAL A 138 0.89 -14.68 -0.32
CA VAL A 138 0.52 -16.02 0.19
C VAL A 138 0.09 -16.95 -0.94
N MET A 139 -0.67 -16.45 -1.92
CA MET A 139 -1.02 -17.24 -3.10
C MET A 139 0.22 -17.59 -3.92
N LEU A 140 1.14 -16.64 -4.14
CA LEU A 140 2.37 -16.83 -4.89
C LEU A 140 3.32 -17.80 -4.20
N VAL A 141 3.51 -17.71 -2.87
CA VAL A 141 4.41 -18.64 -2.17
C VAL A 141 3.90 -20.09 -2.25
N HIS A 142 2.58 -20.31 -2.15
CA HIS A 142 1.99 -21.64 -2.31
C HIS A 142 2.04 -22.13 -3.75
N TYR A 143 1.78 -21.24 -4.71
CA TYR A 143 1.96 -21.52 -6.13
C TYR A 143 3.40 -21.99 -6.41
N TYR A 144 4.41 -21.23 -6.02
CA TYR A 144 5.81 -21.60 -6.25
C TYR A 144 6.20 -22.90 -5.52
N ARG A 145 5.67 -23.14 -4.31
CA ARG A 145 5.93 -24.37 -3.55
C ARG A 145 5.32 -25.62 -4.18
N THR A 146 4.13 -25.51 -4.74
CA THR A 146 3.37 -26.66 -5.25
C THR A 146 3.56 -26.89 -6.75
N HIS A 147 4.24 -25.97 -7.44
CA HIS A 147 4.49 -26.08 -8.86
C HIS A 147 5.31 -27.34 -9.16
N PRO A 148 5.04 -28.09 -10.25
CA PRO A 148 5.76 -29.33 -10.55
C PRO A 148 7.27 -29.23 -10.71
N LEU A 149 7.77 -28.06 -11.13
CA LEU A 149 9.20 -27.76 -11.25
C LEU A 149 9.86 -27.30 -9.93
N ALA A 150 9.10 -27.23 -8.83
CA ALA A 150 9.64 -26.77 -7.56
C ALA A 150 10.64 -27.81 -7.01
N ASP A 151 11.87 -27.35 -6.76
CA ASP A 151 12.93 -28.15 -6.13
C ASP A 151 13.57 -27.31 -5.03
N PHE A 152 13.41 -27.74 -3.78
CA PHE A 152 13.78 -26.92 -2.63
C PHE A 152 14.08 -27.72 -1.38
N ASN A 153 14.81 -27.06 -0.48
CA ASN A 153 14.99 -27.56 0.87
C ASN A 153 13.69 -27.40 1.68
N TRP A 154 13.21 -28.50 2.26
CA TRP A 154 11.93 -28.53 2.97
C TRP A 154 11.84 -27.54 4.13
N TRP A 155 12.92 -27.37 4.91
CA TRP A 155 12.95 -26.43 6.03
C TRP A 155 12.92 -24.98 5.56
N ARG A 156 13.74 -24.62 4.57
CA ARG A 156 13.76 -23.26 4.00
C ARG A 156 12.40 -22.87 3.43
N SER A 157 11.78 -23.76 2.65
CA SER A 157 10.45 -23.55 2.09
C SER A 157 9.40 -23.36 3.18
N THR A 158 9.40 -24.23 4.20
CA THR A 158 8.43 -24.15 5.30
C THR A 158 8.58 -22.85 6.09
N ILE A 159 9.82 -22.43 6.39
CA ILE A 159 10.11 -21.15 7.04
C ILE A 159 9.62 -19.98 6.19
N GLY A 160 9.93 -19.97 4.88
CA GLY A 160 9.47 -18.93 3.96
C GLY A 160 7.95 -18.81 3.90
N VAL A 161 7.23 -19.95 3.86
CA VAL A 161 5.77 -19.98 3.90
C VAL A 161 5.23 -19.45 5.22
N VAL A 162 5.74 -19.92 6.36
CA VAL A 162 5.28 -19.49 7.69
C VAL A 162 5.51 -18.00 7.88
N LEU A 163 6.70 -17.49 7.56
CA LEU A 163 7.00 -16.07 7.67
C LEU A 163 6.10 -15.22 6.76
N THR A 164 5.80 -15.68 5.55
CA THR A 164 4.88 -15.00 4.62
C THR A 164 3.46 -14.95 5.19
N TRP A 165 2.98 -16.03 5.82
CA TRP A 165 1.69 -16.04 6.51
C TRP A 165 1.67 -15.08 7.70
N VAL A 166 2.69 -15.09 8.54
CA VAL A 166 2.76 -14.16 9.69
C VAL A 166 2.75 -12.70 9.21
N TRP A 167 3.54 -12.38 8.17
CA TRP A 167 3.54 -11.05 7.57
C TRP A 167 2.16 -10.67 6.99
N SER A 168 1.51 -11.60 6.28
CA SER A 168 0.19 -11.41 5.65
C SER A 168 -0.92 -11.23 6.68
N VAL A 169 -0.96 -12.06 7.73
CA VAL A 169 -1.95 -11.96 8.82
C VAL A 169 -1.79 -10.62 9.54
N ARG A 170 -0.55 -10.20 9.83
CA ARG A 170 -0.28 -8.88 10.41
C ARG A 170 -0.79 -7.75 9.52
N LEU A 171 -0.50 -7.77 8.22
CA LEU A 171 -0.92 -6.72 7.30
C LEU A 171 -2.45 -6.69 7.15
N THR A 172 -3.08 -7.86 7.06
CA THR A 172 -4.53 -8.05 6.99
C THR A 172 -5.22 -7.53 8.26
N HIS A 173 -4.68 -7.86 9.43
CA HIS A 173 -5.14 -7.34 10.72
C HIS A 173 -5.04 -5.81 10.79
N ASN A 174 -3.92 -5.23 10.33
CA ASN A 174 -3.76 -3.78 10.27
C ASN A 174 -4.79 -3.12 9.34
N TYR A 175 -5.01 -3.70 8.15
CA TYR A 175 -6.02 -3.24 7.20
C TYR A 175 -7.42 -3.25 7.83
N PHE A 176 -7.88 -4.39 8.37
CA PHE A 176 -9.23 -4.47 8.92
C PHE A 176 -9.43 -3.61 10.17
N ARG A 177 -8.43 -3.47 11.05
CA ARG A 177 -8.51 -2.53 12.17
C ARG A 177 -8.68 -1.09 11.69
N ARG A 178 -7.98 -0.69 10.63
CA ARG A 178 -8.09 0.64 10.01
C ARG A 178 -9.49 0.90 9.43
N GLU A 179 -10.10 -0.14 8.86
CA GLU A 179 -11.44 -0.08 8.24
C GLU A 179 -12.58 -0.44 9.20
N ASN A 180 -12.34 -0.52 10.51
CA ASN A 180 -13.34 -0.93 11.52
C ASN A 180 -14.04 -2.26 11.17
N TRP A 181 -13.29 -3.23 10.63
CA TRP A 181 -13.78 -4.55 10.20
C TRP A 181 -14.85 -4.50 9.11
N GLN A 182 -14.89 -3.42 8.33
CA GLN A 182 -15.76 -3.27 7.18
C GLN A 182 -14.97 -3.47 5.87
N TRP A 183 -15.56 -4.24 4.96
CA TRP A 183 -15.02 -4.57 3.65
C TRP A 183 -15.28 -3.44 2.68
N GLY A 184 -14.22 -2.84 2.14
CA GLY A 184 -14.33 -1.77 1.15
C GLY A 184 -14.97 -0.48 1.68
N ALA A 185 -14.88 -0.22 2.99
CA ALA A 185 -15.42 1.01 3.58
C ALA A 185 -14.68 2.27 3.10
N ARG A 186 -13.39 2.13 2.76
CA ARG A 186 -12.55 3.22 2.31
C ARG A 186 -11.72 2.81 1.10
N GLU A 187 -11.58 3.75 0.17
CA GLU A 187 -10.61 3.69 -0.92
C GLU A 187 -9.33 4.44 -0.55
N ASP A 188 -8.18 3.98 -1.05
CA ASP A 188 -6.95 4.75 -0.96
C ASP A 188 -7.14 6.13 -1.62
N TRP A 189 -6.85 7.16 -0.84
CA TRP A 189 -6.99 8.55 -1.25
C TRP A 189 -6.18 8.91 -2.51
N ARG A 190 -5.11 8.19 -2.82
CA ARG A 190 -4.30 8.39 -4.03
C ARG A 190 -5.09 8.06 -5.28
N PHE A 191 -5.96 7.03 -5.23
CA PHE A 191 -6.85 6.71 -6.34
C PHE A 191 -7.91 7.78 -6.52
N THR A 192 -8.47 8.29 -5.42
CA THR A 192 -9.42 9.42 -5.47
C THR A 192 -8.77 10.69 -6.02
N ASP A 193 -7.52 10.99 -5.64
CA ASP A 193 -6.77 12.14 -6.14
C ASP A 193 -6.39 12.00 -7.63
N MET A 194 -6.05 10.80 -8.09
CA MET A 194 -5.82 10.55 -9.51
C MET A 194 -7.12 10.59 -10.32
N ASN A 195 -8.22 10.06 -9.78
CA ASN A 195 -9.53 10.13 -10.42
C ASN A 195 -9.95 11.59 -10.65
N SER A 196 -9.73 12.48 -9.68
CA SER A 196 -10.05 13.90 -9.83
C SER A 196 -9.14 14.60 -10.87
N GLN A 197 -7.88 14.19 -10.98
CA GLN A 197 -6.93 14.73 -11.97
C GLN A 197 -7.23 14.28 -13.40
N TYR A 198 -7.55 13.00 -13.60
CA TYR A 198 -7.76 12.40 -14.92
C TYR A 198 -9.22 12.40 -15.39
N GLY A 199 -10.18 12.69 -14.50
CA GLY A 199 -11.59 12.87 -14.85
C GLY A 199 -12.15 11.74 -15.72
N LYS A 200 -12.65 12.08 -16.91
CA LYS A 200 -13.30 11.12 -17.82
C LYS A 200 -12.36 10.03 -18.34
N GLN A 201 -11.04 10.27 -18.35
CA GLN A 201 -10.06 9.29 -18.81
C GLN A 201 -9.68 8.28 -17.71
N TRP A 202 -10.11 8.50 -16.47
CA TRP A 202 -9.73 7.66 -15.34
C TRP A 202 -10.07 6.18 -15.51
N TRP A 203 -11.18 5.84 -16.18
CA TRP A 203 -11.61 4.44 -16.34
C TRP A 203 -10.53 3.58 -17.01
N TRP A 204 -9.86 4.06 -18.08
CA TRP A 204 -8.80 3.30 -18.75
C TRP A 204 -7.41 3.62 -18.18
N ILE A 205 -7.18 4.83 -17.69
CA ILE A 205 -5.90 5.18 -17.03
C ILE A 205 -5.70 4.37 -15.74
N SER A 206 -6.78 4.10 -15.00
CA SER A 206 -6.73 3.26 -13.80
C SER A 206 -6.17 1.87 -14.09
N PHE A 207 -6.46 1.27 -15.26
CA PHE A 207 -5.87 0.00 -15.68
C PHE A 207 -4.33 0.04 -15.64
N PHE A 208 -3.73 1.09 -16.19
CA PHE A 208 -2.27 1.21 -16.23
C PHE A 208 -1.68 1.71 -14.91
N ALA A 209 -2.27 2.75 -14.32
CA ALA A 209 -1.76 3.41 -13.14
C ALA A 209 -1.97 2.59 -11.85
N VAL A 210 -3.07 1.85 -11.76
CA VAL A 210 -3.48 1.12 -10.56
C VAL A 210 -3.30 -0.39 -10.69
N TYR A 211 -3.50 -0.99 -11.87
CA TYR A 211 -3.47 -2.45 -11.96
C TYR A 211 -2.16 -2.99 -12.55
N LEU A 212 -1.82 -2.55 -13.77
CA LEU A 212 -0.60 -3.02 -14.44
C LEU A 212 0.66 -2.69 -13.64
N SER A 213 0.69 -1.51 -13.01
CA SER A 213 1.77 -1.11 -12.09
C SER A 213 1.92 -2.09 -10.92
N GLN A 214 0.81 -2.57 -10.36
CA GLN A 214 0.80 -3.50 -9.23
C GLN A 214 1.27 -4.89 -9.65
N GLN A 215 0.99 -5.33 -10.87
CA GLN A 215 1.54 -6.59 -11.38
C GLN A 215 3.07 -6.55 -11.37
N VAL A 216 3.66 -5.55 -12.04
CA VAL A 216 5.12 -5.44 -12.14
C VAL A 216 5.75 -5.42 -10.74
N PHE A 217 5.09 -4.73 -9.82
CA PHE A 217 5.58 -4.54 -8.47
C PHE A 217 5.44 -5.78 -7.59
N LEU A 218 4.25 -6.39 -7.50
CA LEU A 218 3.99 -7.57 -6.66
C LEU A 218 4.73 -8.81 -7.16
N ILE A 219 4.77 -9.04 -8.48
CA ILE A 219 5.56 -10.14 -9.03
C ILE A 219 7.05 -9.91 -8.73
N GLY A 220 7.54 -8.68 -8.95
CA GLY A 220 8.94 -8.32 -8.73
C GLY A 220 9.39 -8.56 -7.28
N ILE A 221 8.68 -8.03 -6.30
CA ILE A 221 9.05 -8.20 -4.87
C ILE A 221 8.90 -9.65 -4.38
N CYS A 222 8.09 -10.47 -5.05
CA CYS A 222 7.90 -11.87 -4.72
C CYS A 222 8.85 -12.83 -5.45
N LEU A 223 9.74 -12.33 -6.32
CA LEU A 223 10.76 -13.16 -6.98
C LEU A 223 11.64 -13.97 -6.02
N PRO A 224 12.02 -13.46 -4.84
CA PRO A 224 12.78 -14.28 -3.89
C PRO A 224 12.01 -15.50 -3.40
N LEU A 225 10.67 -15.44 -3.34
CA LEU A 225 9.82 -16.60 -2.98
C LEU A 225 9.88 -17.68 -4.06
N TYR A 226 10.00 -17.30 -5.34
CA TYR A 226 10.23 -18.26 -6.43
C TYR A 226 11.58 -18.96 -6.25
N VAL A 227 12.65 -18.19 -5.95
CA VAL A 227 14.00 -18.74 -5.75
C VAL A 227 14.05 -19.71 -4.56
N ILE A 228 13.41 -19.37 -3.44
CA ILE A 228 13.30 -20.26 -2.26
C ILE A 228 12.74 -21.64 -2.64
N HIS A 229 11.87 -21.70 -3.65
CA HIS A 229 11.21 -22.91 -4.13
C HIS A 229 11.84 -23.50 -5.42
N SER A 230 12.96 -22.97 -5.89
CA SER A 230 13.63 -23.40 -7.12
C SER A 230 15.07 -23.89 -6.93
N VAL A 231 15.63 -23.76 -5.72
CA VAL A 231 17.01 -24.15 -5.42
C VAL A 231 17.07 -25.03 -4.18
N ASN A 232 17.51 -26.27 -4.38
CA ASN A 232 17.64 -27.27 -3.31
C ASN A 232 19.08 -27.40 -2.82
N VAL A 233 19.43 -26.55 -1.87
CA VAL A 233 20.71 -26.62 -1.14
C VAL A 233 20.45 -26.67 0.37
N PRO A 234 21.34 -27.28 1.18
CA PRO A 234 21.21 -27.29 2.63
C PRO A 234 21.08 -25.88 3.23
N LEU A 235 20.53 -25.80 4.43
CA LEU A 235 20.51 -24.56 5.20
C LEU A 235 21.93 -24.14 5.59
N ASN A 236 22.16 -22.83 5.64
CA ASN A 236 23.41 -22.26 6.11
C ASN A 236 23.17 -21.02 7.00
N MET A 237 24.25 -20.40 7.46
CA MET A 237 24.19 -19.25 8.38
C MET A 237 23.38 -18.06 7.82
N TRP A 238 23.40 -17.83 6.51
CA TRP A 238 22.69 -16.72 5.88
C TRP A 238 21.17 -16.92 5.88
N ASP A 239 20.68 -18.16 5.92
CA ASP A 239 19.26 -18.43 6.14
C ASP A 239 18.83 -17.90 7.52
N PHE A 240 19.66 -18.08 8.56
CA PHE A 240 19.36 -17.52 9.88
C PHE A 240 19.38 -15.99 9.89
N VAL A 241 20.32 -15.36 9.17
CA VAL A 241 20.35 -13.91 9.00
C VAL A 241 19.06 -13.42 8.33
N ALA A 242 18.65 -14.07 7.23
CA ALA A 242 17.41 -13.72 6.52
C ALA A 242 16.17 -13.84 7.41
N ILE A 243 16.09 -14.90 8.23
CA ILE A 243 15.01 -15.10 9.21
C ILE A 243 14.97 -13.95 10.23
N ILE A 244 16.12 -13.61 10.82
CA ILE A 244 16.20 -12.52 11.81
C ILE A 244 15.76 -11.19 11.19
N VAL A 245 16.20 -10.90 9.96
CA VAL A 245 15.81 -9.68 9.24
C VAL A 245 14.30 -9.66 8.97
N CYS A 246 13.72 -10.75 8.48
CA CYS A 246 12.28 -10.85 8.22
C CYS A 246 11.46 -10.68 9.50
N ILE A 247 11.81 -11.40 10.58
CA ILE A 247 11.12 -11.32 11.87
C ILE A 247 11.23 -9.90 12.44
N SER A 248 12.41 -9.29 12.38
CA SER A 248 12.60 -7.90 12.82
C SER A 248 11.69 -6.94 12.04
N GLY A 249 11.58 -7.13 10.72
CA GLY A 249 10.68 -6.34 9.89
C GLY A 249 9.21 -6.48 10.29
N ILE A 250 8.74 -7.71 10.48
CA ILE A 250 7.37 -8.01 10.92
C ILE A 250 7.08 -7.37 12.29
N VAL A 251 7.99 -7.51 13.26
CA VAL A 251 7.84 -7.00 14.62
C VAL A 251 7.82 -5.48 14.63
N VAL A 252 8.77 -4.83 13.95
CA VAL A 252 8.84 -3.36 13.85
C VAL A 252 7.57 -2.82 13.20
N ALA A 253 7.13 -3.41 12.08
CA ALA A 253 5.91 -2.99 11.41
C ALA A 253 4.68 -3.16 12.30
N TYR A 254 4.54 -4.31 12.97
CA TYR A 254 3.41 -4.59 13.86
C TYR A 254 3.30 -3.59 15.02
N ILE A 255 4.42 -3.29 15.68
CA ILE A 255 4.45 -2.33 16.78
C ILE A 255 4.13 -0.93 16.27
N ALA A 256 4.76 -0.50 15.17
CA ALA A 256 4.57 0.81 14.58
C ALA A 256 3.12 1.04 14.13
N ASP A 257 2.53 0.07 13.45
CA ASP A 257 1.15 0.10 12.99
C ASP A 257 0.17 0.14 14.17
N THR A 258 0.44 -0.59 15.24
CA THR A 258 -0.41 -0.59 16.44
C THR A 258 -0.35 0.74 17.17
N GLN A 259 0.84 1.33 17.35
CA GLN A 259 1.00 2.67 17.90
C GLN A 259 0.26 3.72 17.06
N LEU A 260 0.34 3.62 15.73
CA LEU A 260 -0.37 4.54 14.83
C LEU A 260 -1.89 4.38 14.92
N HIS A 261 -2.39 3.14 14.97
CA HIS A 261 -3.80 2.86 15.11
C HIS A 261 -4.35 3.45 16.41
N GLU A 262 -3.70 3.20 17.55
CA GLU A 262 -4.10 3.74 18.85
C GLU A 262 -4.10 5.27 18.87
N PHE A 263 -3.07 5.90 18.29
CA PHE A 263 -3.00 7.36 18.16
C PHE A 263 -4.16 7.93 17.33
N VAL A 264 -4.46 7.33 16.18
CA VAL A 264 -5.56 7.77 15.31
C VAL A 264 -6.90 7.57 15.99
N SER A 265 -7.13 6.42 16.62
CA SER A 265 -8.38 6.10 17.33
C SER A 265 -8.61 7.07 18.49
N ARG A 266 -7.60 7.34 19.31
CA ARG A 266 -7.66 8.33 20.40
C ARG A 266 -7.97 9.74 19.90
N ASN A 267 -7.34 10.15 18.80
CA ASN A 267 -7.62 11.46 18.21
C ASN A 267 -9.04 11.56 17.63
N ASN A 268 -9.59 10.47 17.10
CA ASN A 268 -10.98 10.44 16.64
C ASN A 268 -11.95 10.57 17.83
N GLU A 269 -11.68 9.89 18.95
CA GLU A 269 -12.44 10.03 20.19
C GLU A 269 -12.40 11.48 20.72
N PHE A 270 -11.22 12.11 20.76
CA PHE A 270 -11.08 13.50 21.18
C PHE A 270 -11.92 14.45 20.33
N LYS A 271 -11.95 14.25 19.00
CA LYS A 271 -12.82 15.05 18.12
C LYS A 271 -14.30 14.88 18.46
N GLN A 272 -14.75 13.65 18.73
CA GLN A 272 -16.14 13.39 19.11
C GLN A 272 -16.51 14.04 20.44
N LEU A 273 -15.56 14.12 21.39
CA LEU A 273 -15.73 14.75 22.69
C LEU A 273 -15.45 16.27 22.70
N GLY A 274 -15.13 16.88 21.56
CA GLY A 274 -14.75 18.30 21.47
C GLY A 274 -13.42 18.65 22.17
N LYS A 275 -12.56 17.67 22.44
CA LYS A 275 -11.25 17.85 23.08
C LYS A 275 -10.18 18.20 22.03
N PRO A 276 -9.11 18.92 22.42
CA PRO A 276 -7.99 19.21 21.53
C PRO A 276 -7.29 17.91 21.10
N VAL A 277 -7.03 17.76 19.80
CA VAL A 277 -6.33 16.60 19.23
C VAL A 277 -4.81 16.75 19.35
N VAL A 278 -4.11 15.63 19.47
CA VAL A 278 -2.65 15.62 19.46
C VAL A 278 -2.17 15.71 18.00
N PRO A 279 -1.29 16.68 17.66
CA PRO A 279 -0.94 16.95 16.27
C PRO A 279 -0.12 15.81 15.63
N ASN A 280 0.83 15.22 16.37
CA ASN A 280 1.77 14.22 15.89
C ASN A 280 1.93 13.05 16.86
N LEU A 281 2.28 11.90 16.31
CA LEU A 281 2.75 10.74 17.05
C LEU A 281 4.28 10.79 17.07
N ASP A 282 4.88 11.14 18.21
CA ASP A 282 6.34 11.21 18.38
C ASP A 282 6.86 10.40 19.59
N GLU A 283 6.09 9.37 19.96
CA GLU A 283 6.35 8.41 21.04
C GLU A 283 6.64 7.01 20.48
N GLY A 284 7.18 6.12 21.33
CA GLY A 284 7.45 4.73 20.93
C GLY A 284 8.46 4.63 19.78
N LEU A 285 8.17 3.81 18.76
CA LEU A 285 9.02 3.69 17.58
C LEU A 285 9.02 4.97 16.73
N TRP A 286 7.91 5.70 16.75
CA TRP A 286 7.76 6.97 16.04
C TRP A 286 8.64 8.07 16.63
N ARG A 287 9.18 7.89 17.84
CA ARG A 287 10.21 8.79 18.38
C ARG A 287 11.52 8.74 17.58
N TYR A 288 11.85 7.58 17.01
CA TYR A 288 13.14 7.30 16.37
C TYR A 288 13.09 7.37 14.85
N SER A 289 11.91 7.20 14.26
CA SER A 289 11.68 7.23 12.82
C SER A 289 10.31 7.85 12.54
N ARG A 290 10.20 8.62 11.45
CA ARG A 290 8.94 9.21 10.99
C ARG A 290 8.03 8.21 10.30
N HIS A 291 8.57 7.10 9.79
CA HIS A 291 7.81 6.01 9.15
C HIS A 291 8.43 4.65 9.55
N PRO A 292 8.38 4.27 10.83
CA PRO A 292 8.99 3.01 11.30
C PRO A 292 8.30 1.79 10.71
N ASN A 293 7.01 1.88 10.38
CA ASN A 293 6.29 0.82 9.69
C ASN A 293 6.84 0.59 8.27
N TYR A 294 7.17 1.64 7.53
CA TYR A 294 7.79 1.50 6.20
C TYR A 294 9.17 0.85 6.30
N PHE A 295 9.95 1.20 7.33
CA PHE A 295 11.22 0.50 7.60
C PHE A 295 11.01 -0.99 7.89
N GLY A 296 10.00 -1.35 8.68
CA GLY A 296 9.61 -2.75 8.91
C GLY A 296 9.25 -3.49 7.61
N GLU A 297 8.48 -2.85 6.72
CA GLU A 297 8.18 -3.41 5.39
C GLU A 297 9.44 -3.57 4.54
N GLN A 298 10.38 -2.63 4.60
CA GLN A 298 11.66 -2.77 3.89
C GLN A 298 12.46 -3.96 4.41
N LEU A 299 12.57 -4.13 5.74
CA LEU A 299 13.26 -5.27 6.32
C LEU A 299 12.62 -6.60 5.88
N TRP A 300 11.30 -6.68 5.80
CA TRP A 300 10.61 -7.85 5.27
C TRP A 300 11.04 -8.20 3.84
N TRP A 301 10.89 -7.25 2.89
CA TRP A 301 11.20 -7.50 1.48
C TRP A 301 12.68 -7.72 1.21
N TRP A 302 13.56 -7.01 1.93
CA TRP A 302 15.00 -7.22 1.82
C TRP A 302 15.46 -8.50 2.52
N GLY A 303 14.80 -8.93 3.60
CA GLY A 303 15.04 -10.23 4.22
C GLY A 303 14.76 -11.40 3.27
N LEU A 304 13.69 -11.31 2.47
CA LEU A 304 13.43 -12.26 1.38
C LEU A 304 14.55 -12.26 0.34
N VAL A 305 15.07 -11.08 -0.04
CA VAL A 305 16.22 -10.98 -0.95
C VAL A 305 17.46 -11.64 -0.37
N VAL A 306 17.71 -11.57 0.94
CA VAL A 306 18.84 -12.27 1.58
C VAL A 306 18.73 -13.78 1.38
N PHE A 307 17.53 -14.38 1.49
CA PHE A 307 17.34 -15.80 1.15
C PHE A 307 17.72 -16.08 -0.30
N ALA A 308 17.23 -15.30 -1.26
CA ALA A 308 17.50 -15.55 -2.67
C ALA A 308 18.96 -15.29 -3.06
N TRP A 309 19.60 -14.28 -2.48
CA TRP A 309 21.02 -13.99 -2.64
C TRP A 309 21.88 -15.13 -2.10
N ASN A 310 21.54 -15.68 -0.93
CA ASN A 310 22.18 -16.86 -0.37
C ASN A 310 22.12 -18.09 -1.32
N LEU A 311 21.06 -18.18 -2.12
CA LEU A 311 20.86 -19.22 -3.13
C LEU A 311 21.52 -18.91 -4.48
N GLY A 312 22.38 -17.89 -4.55
CA GLY A 312 23.07 -17.46 -5.76
C GLY A 312 22.23 -16.63 -6.74
N GLN A 313 20.98 -16.30 -6.39
CA GLN A 313 20.04 -15.57 -7.26
C GLN A 313 19.86 -14.13 -6.78
N GLY A 314 20.99 -13.42 -6.61
CA GLY A 314 21.02 -12.05 -6.09
C GLY A 314 20.20 -11.06 -6.92
N TRP A 315 20.06 -11.27 -8.23
CA TRP A 315 19.33 -10.40 -9.16
C TRP A 315 17.86 -10.14 -8.76
N THR A 316 17.27 -11.01 -7.94
CA THR A 316 15.91 -10.84 -7.40
C THR A 316 15.75 -9.59 -6.51
N PHE A 317 16.86 -8.93 -6.13
CA PHE A 317 16.84 -7.65 -5.41
C PHE A 317 16.09 -6.53 -6.14
N VAL A 318 15.99 -6.60 -7.49
CA VAL A 318 15.40 -5.53 -8.32
C VAL A 318 13.97 -5.20 -7.87
N GLY A 319 13.17 -6.21 -7.50
CA GLY A 319 11.82 -6.00 -6.99
C GLY A 319 11.81 -5.16 -5.70
N SER A 320 12.57 -5.61 -4.69
CA SER A 320 12.69 -4.90 -3.40
C SER A 320 13.29 -3.50 -3.56
N PHE A 321 14.23 -3.31 -4.48
CA PHE A 321 14.79 -1.99 -4.78
C PHE A 321 13.76 -1.03 -5.37
N VAL A 322 12.97 -1.47 -6.36
CA VAL A 322 11.86 -0.67 -6.90
C VAL A 322 10.82 -0.38 -5.81
N ASN A 323 10.57 -1.33 -4.91
CA ASN A 323 9.73 -1.13 -3.73
C ASN A 323 10.25 -0.06 -2.79
N THR A 324 11.54 -0.05 -2.48
CA THR A 324 12.18 1.02 -1.73
C THR A 324 11.97 2.38 -2.41
N MET A 325 12.20 2.48 -3.72
CA MET A 325 12.03 3.75 -4.45
C MET A 325 10.57 4.23 -4.45
N CYS A 326 9.61 3.32 -4.63
CA CYS A 326 8.19 3.63 -4.56
C CYS A 326 7.80 4.13 -3.17
N LEU A 327 8.25 3.46 -2.10
CA LEU A 327 7.99 3.91 -0.74
C LEU A 327 8.66 5.25 -0.43
N ALA A 328 9.83 5.53 -1.00
CA ALA A 328 10.47 6.84 -0.86
C ALA A 328 9.57 7.94 -1.44
N TYR A 329 9.04 7.71 -2.63
CA TYR A 329 8.09 8.61 -3.26
C TYR A 329 6.80 8.76 -2.45
N VAL A 330 6.19 7.66 -2.01
CA VAL A 330 4.96 7.66 -1.18
C VAL A 330 5.19 8.38 0.13
N THR A 331 6.36 8.23 0.75
CA THR A 331 6.75 8.97 1.96
C THR A 331 6.60 10.47 1.70
N THR A 332 7.16 10.99 0.61
CA THR A 332 7.03 12.43 0.29
C THR A 332 5.57 12.87 0.12
N LEU A 333 4.72 12.03 -0.47
CA LEU A 333 3.30 12.32 -0.66
C LEU A 333 2.54 12.40 0.67
N VAL A 334 2.80 11.43 1.55
CA VAL A 334 2.19 11.38 2.89
C VAL A 334 2.60 12.59 3.71
N GLU A 335 3.89 12.92 3.74
CA GLU A 335 4.38 14.07 4.52
C GLU A 335 3.83 15.39 4.00
N LYS A 336 3.80 15.59 2.67
CA LYS A 336 3.15 16.77 2.06
C LYS A 336 1.69 16.87 2.46
N ARG A 337 0.96 15.75 2.51
CA ARG A 337 -0.43 15.73 2.96
C ARG A 337 -0.58 16.09 4.44
N MET A 338 0.35 15.66 5.30
CA MET A 338 0.36 16.04 6.71
C MET A 338 0.62 17.55 6.89
N LEU A 339 1.52 18.12 6.09
CA LEU A 339 1.84 19.56 6.11
C LEU A 339 0.72 20.47 5.57
N LYS A 340 -0.20 19.94 4.76
CA LYS A 340 -1.40 20.68 4.31
C LYS A 340 -2.46 20.87 5.41
N GLN A 341 -2.29 20.25 6.58
CA GLN A 341 -3.24 20.36 7.69
C GLN A 341 -2.75 21.38 8.72
N ASP A 342 -3.37 22.57 8.74
CA ASP A 342 -2.91 23.72 9.53
C ASP A 342 -2.70 23.40 11.02
N PHE A 343 -3.60 22.63 11.62
CA PHE A 343 -3.54 22.28 13.05
C PHE A 343 -2.29 21.48 13.46
N ARG A 344 -1.62 20.80 12.51
CA ARG A 344 -0.43 19.98 12.77
C ARG A 344 0.82 20.41 12.01
N ALA A 345 0.68 21.30 11.02
CA ALA A 345 1.76 21.65 10.10
C ALA A 345 3.02 22.10 10.84
N GLU A 346 2.89 23.00 11.83
CA GLU A 346 4.04 23.51 12.56
C GLU A 346 4.71 22.44 13.44
N ALA A 347 3.92 21.70 14.22
CA ALA A 347 4.44 20.60 15.01
C ALA A 347 5.16 19.55 14.13
N TYR A 348 4.60 19.26 12.95
CA TYR A 348 5.19 18.28 12.02
C TYR A 348 6.51 18.78 11.43
N ARG A 349 6.65 20.07 11.09
CA ARG A 349 7.94 20.64 10.66
C ARG A 349 9.03 20.47 11.71
N GLN A 350 8.70 20.69 12.99
CA GLN A 350 9.67 20.47 14.09
C GLN A 350 10.05 19.00 14.22
N TYR A 351 9.09 18.10 14.05
CA TYR A 351 9.32 16.66 14.04
C TYR A 351 10.21 16.21 12.87
N GLN A 352 10.02 16.78 11.66
CA GLN A 352 10.87 16.51 10.49
C GLN A 352 12.33 16.92 10.68
N LYS A 353 12.59 18.00 11.44
CA LYS A 353 13.95 18.48 11.75
C LYS A 353 14.70 17.57 12.72
N THR A 354 13.98 16.93 13.63
CA THR A 354 14.58 16.21 14.76
C THR A 354 14.59 14.70 14.59
N THR A 355 13.76 14.16 13.70
CA THR A 355 13.52 12.71 13.59
C THR A 355 13.85 12.17 12.21
N SER A 356 14.59 11.06 12.18
CA SER A 356 14.96 10.32 10.96
C SER A 356 13.72 9.88 10.17
N VAL A 357 13.85 9.74 8.84
CA VAL A 357 12.70 9.37 7.99
C VAL A 357 12.31 7.91 8.18
N TRP A 358 13.26 6.98 7.97
CA TRP A 358 13.02 5.54 7.94
C TRP A 358 13.85 4.78 8.94
N ILE A 359 15.18 4.86 8.82
CA ILE A 359 16.11 4.14 9.69
C ILE A 359 15.99 4.73 11.09
N PRO A 360 15.58 3.95 12.10
CA PRO A 360 15.45 4.44 13.47
C PRO A 360 16.76 5.04 13.96
N TRP A 361 16.71 6.28 14.44
CA TRP A 361 17.86 7.00 14.96
C TRP A 361 17.48 7.90 16.13
N PHE A 362 18.46 8.27 16.96
CA PHE A 362 18.23 9.18 18.08
C PHE A 362 17.82 10.57 17.57
N LYS A 363 16.94 11.26 18.32
CA LYS A 363 16.50 12.61 17.97
C LYS A 363 17.71 13.54 17.88
N SER A 364 17.80 14.27 16.77
CA SER A 364 18.78 15.34 16.62
C SER A 364 18.40 16.51 17.54
N SER A 365 19.38 17.01 18.30
CA SER A 365 19.21 18.21 19.11
C SER A 365 18.98 19.41 18.20
N ALA A 366 17.89 20.15 18.38
CA ALA A 366 17.67 21.43 17.69
C ALA A 366 18.56 22.56 18.25
N THR A 367 19.84 22.28 18.50
CA THR A 367 20.84 23.25 18.96
C THR A 367 21.65 23.72 17.76
N GLY A 368 21.39 24.95 17.30
CA GLY A 368 22.25 25.56 16.28
C GLY A 368 21.77 26.83 15.58
N GLU A 369 20.54 27.33 15.80
CA GLU A 369 20.06 28.54 15.11
C GLU A 369 19.90 29.79 15.98
N LYS A 370 20.07 29.70 17.31
CA LYS A 370 19.93 30.87 18.20
C LYS A 370 21.24 31.62 18.52
N ASP A 371 22.42 31.03 18.29
CA ASP A 371 23.70 31.65 18.69
C ASP A 371 24.47 32.38 17.57
N LYS A 372 23.84 32.65 16.42
CA LYS A 372 24.46 33.42 15.32
C LYS A 372 23.93 34.86 15.16
N LYS A 373 23.17 35.38 16.13
CA LYS A 373 22.64 36.75 16.12
C LYS A 373 22.74 37.42 17.49
N ALA A 374 23.86 37.28 18.17
CA ALA A 374 24.22 38.13 19.31
C ALA A 374 25.38 39.05 18.92
#